data_AF-A0A9D5W1V1-F1
#
_entry.id   AF-A0A9D5W1V1-F1
#
_cell.length_a   1.000
_cell.length_b   1.000
_cell.length_c   1.000
_cell.angle_alpha   90.00
_cell.angle_beta   90.00
_cell.angle_gamma   90.00
#
_symmetry.space_group_name_H-M   'P 1'
#
loop_
_entity.id
_entity.type
_entity.pdbx_description
1 polymer ?
#
loop_
_entity_poly.entity_id
_entity_poly.type
_entity_poly.pdbx_seq_one_letter_code
_entity_poly.pdbx_strand_id
1 'polypeptide(L)'
;MKQTNKTILYLIFLAFVCWGRLLYLEGFWGDDWGWVWHYFASDSYSEFIYPYQSLGHSFEGNIMYLFFSLFKYFKADTTLIFNIIRFIFFTLNGILIYSIFKNLMRTKTILSEIIGAVYMVSPLVNMLWTVQIARTIFLFAFLLSILLTIKCFKQERINYFYYISSIILS
;
A
#
# COMPACT_ATOMS: atom_id res chain seq x y z
N MET A 1 15.56 -12.29 -17.99
CA MET A 1 15.79 -11.29 -16.92
C MET A 1 15.75 -9.83 -17.40
N LYS A 2 16.44 -9.43 -18.48
CA LYS A 2 16.53 -8.01 -18.91
C LYS A 2 15.20 -7.27 -19.10
N GLN A 3 14.15 -7.92 -19.62
CA GLN A 3 12.86 -7.26 -19.89
C GLN A 3 12.04 -6.95 -18.62
N THR A 4 12.13 -7.80 -17.60
CA THR A 4 11.38 -7.59 -16.33
C THR A 4 11.87 -6.35 -15.59
N ASN A 5 13.18 -6.12 -15.60
CA ASN A 5 13.78 -4.97 -14.95
C ASN A 5 13.39 -3.67 -15.68
N LYS A 6 13.26 -3.71 -17.01
CA LYS A 6 12.79 -2.55 -17.80
C LYS A 6 11.35 -2.19 -17.47
N THR A 7 10.45 -3.17 -17.37
CA THR A 7 9.04 -2.91 -17.02
C THR A 7 8.90 -2.35 -15.61
N ILE A 8 9.61 -2.91 -14.63
CA ILE A 8 9.57 -2.38 -13.25
C ILE A 8 10.06 -0.93 -13.23
N LEU A 9 11.14 -0.62 -13.95
CA LEU A 9 11.63 0.75 -14.06
C LEU A 9 10.61 1.68 -14.71
N TYR A 10 9.93 1.22 -15.77
CA TYR A 10 8.83 1.98 -16.39
C TYR A 10 7.69 2.25 -15.41
N LEU A 11 7.27 1.26 -14.63
CA LEU A 11 6.21 1.44 -13.62
C LEU A 11 6.62 2.42 -12.52
N ILE A 12 7.89 2.39 -12.10
CA ILE A 12 8.43 3.36 -11.14
C ILE A 12 8.40 4.77 -11.75
N PHE A 13 8.87 4.93 -12.99
CA PHE A 13 8.84 6.23 -13.67
C PHE A 13 7.40 6.75 -13.82
N LEU A 14 6.48 5.90 -14.26
CA LEU A 14 5.07 6.23 -14.38
C LEU A 14 4.48 6.62 -13.03
N ALA A 15 4.87 5.92 -11.95
CA ALA A 15 4.45 6.29 -10.61
C ALA A 15 4.96 7.69 -10.21
N PHE A 16 6.21 8.05 -10.53
CA PHE A 16 6.69 9.42 -10.31
C PHE A 16 5.89 10.45 -11.11
N VAL A 17 5.51 10.15 -12.36
CA VAL A 17 4.70 11.07 -13.18
C VAL A 17 3.29 11.26 -12.60
N CYS A 18 2.63 10.18 -12.16
CA CYS A 18 1.26 10.25 -11.64
C CYS A 18 1.20 10.78 -10.19
N TRP A 19 2.17 10.38 -9.36
CA TRP A 19 2.12 10.54 -7.90
C TRP A 19 3.23 11.39 -7.31
N GLY A 20 4.25 11.76 -8.08
CA GLY A 20 5.39 12.53 -7.57
C GLY A 20 4.96 13.86 -6.96
N ARG A 21 3.86 14.44 -7.45
CA ARG A 21 3.26 15.65 -6.88
C ARG A 21 2.85 15.51 -5.42
N LEU A 22 2.53 14.30 -4.95
CA LEU A 22 2.17 14.04 -3.55
C LEU A 22 3.29 14.39 -2.58
N LEU A 23 4.54 14.28 -3.03
CA LEU A 23 5.71 14.58 -2.21
C LEU A 23 5.83 16.08 -1.90
N TYR A 24 5.11 16.93 -2.62
CA TYR A 24 5.10 18.39 -2.44
C TYR A 24 3.79 18.90 -1.82
N LEU A 25 2.82 18.00 -1.55
CA LEU A 25 1.58 18.39 -0.91
C LEU A 25 1.74 18.40 0.60
N GLU A 26 1.34 19.50 1.23
CA GLU A 26 1.26 19.61 2.68
C GLU A 26 -0.13 19.20 3.21
N GLY A 27 -0.21 18.75 4.45
CA GLY A 27 -1.44 18.29 5.11
C GLY A 27 -1.81 16.82 4.90
N PHE A 28 -2.80 16.37 5.69
CA PHE A 28 -3.47 15.08 5.53
C PHE A 28 -4.80 15.29 4.84
N TRP A 29 -5.21 14.31 4.03
CA TRP A 29 -6.31 14.47 3.09
C TRP A 29 -7.45 13.52 3.40
N GLY A 30 -8.68 14.01 3.24
CA GLY A 30 -9.89 13.22 3.46
C GLY A 30 -9.94 12.59 4.84
N ASP A 31 -10.22 11.30 4.89
CA ASP A 31 -10.44 10.60 6.15
C ASP A 31 -9.22 10.62 7.07
N ASP A 32 -7.98 10.63 6.53
CA ASP A 32 -6.76 10.65 7.36
C ASP A 32 -6.75 11.85 8.32
N TRP A 33 -7.35 12.98 7.91
CA TRP A 33 -7.48 14.14 8.78
C TRP A 33 -8.34 13.86 10.00
N GLY A 34 -9.46 13.13 9.85
CA GLY A 34 -10.31 12.73 10.96
C GLY A 34 -9.57 11.86 11.98
N TRP A 35 -8.72 10.95 11.50
CA TRP A 35 -7.87 10.13 12.37
C TRP A 35 -6.82 10.96 13.11
N VAL A 36 -6.20 11.95 12.44
CA VAL A 36 -5.22 12.85 13.06
C VAL A 36 -5.86 13.64 14.20
N TRP A 37 -7.05 14.20 13.97
CA TRP A 37 -7.77 14.96 15.01
C TRP A 37 -8.11 14.08 16.21
N HIS A 38 -8.60 12.86 15.97
CA HIS A 38 -8.90 11.92 17.05
C HIS A 38 -7.65 11.53 17.83
N TYR A 39 -6.52 11.34 17.16
CA TYR A 39 -5.23 11.08 17.82
C TYR A 39 -4.82 12.20 18.78
N PHE A 40 -4.91 13.46 18.35
CA PHE A 40 -4.56 14.59 19.21
C PHE A 40 -5.59 14.89 20.29
N ALA A 41 -6.83 14.42 20.13
CA ALA A 41 -7.88 14.53 21.14
C ALA A 41 -7.88 13.38 22.16
N SER A 42 -7.09 12.32 21.94
CA SER A 42 -7.00 11.16 22.83
C SER A 42 -5.80 11.28 23.78
N ASP A 43 -6.01 11.00 25.07
CA ASP A 43 -4.94 11.06 26.08
C ASP A 43 -4.10 9.77 26.12
N SER A 44 -4.62 8.67 25.56
CA SER A 44 -3.99 7.35 25.61
C SER A 44 -4.22 6.53 24.34
N TYR A 45 -3.39 5.50 24.13
CA TYR A 45 -3.61 4.51 23.08
C TYR A 45 -4.96 3.81 23.22
N SER A 46 -5.34 3.44 24.44
CA SER A 46 -6.63 2.78 24.73
C SER A 46 -7.82 3.63 24.33
N GLU A 47 -7.77 4.93 24.59
CA GLU A 47 -8.82 5.88 24.21
C GLU A 47 -8.86 6.08 22.68
N PHE A 48 -7.69 6.20 22.06
CA PHE A 48 -7.60 6.31 20.61
C PHE A 48 -8.19 5.08 19.90
N ILE A 49 -7.84 3.86 20.34
CA ILE A 49 -8.18 2.63 19.61
C ILE A 49 -9.61 2.15 19.85
N TYR A 50 -10.21 2.50 20.99
CA TYR A 50 -11.50 1.96 21.43
C TYR A 50 -12.65 2.15 20.41
N PRO A 51 -12.86 3.35 19.82
CA PRO A 51 -13.90 3.55 18.82
C PRO A 51 -13.70 2.71 17.55
N TYR A 52 -12.45 2.41 17.20
CA TYR A 52 -12.13 1.63 16.00
C TYR A 52 -12.21 0.13 16.24
N GLN A 53 -11.90 -0.31 17.46
CA GLN A 53 -12.13 -1.70 17.87
C GLN A 53 -13.61 -2.08 17.79
N SER A 54 -14.50 -1.21 18.27
CA SER A 54 -15.95 -1.48 18.23
C SER A 54 -16.50 -1.52 16.79
N LEU A 55 -15.86 -0.81 15.87
CA LEU A 55 -16.20 -0.82 14.44
C LEU A 55 -15.47 -1.91 13.63
N GLY A 56 -14.61 -2.71 14.26
CA GLY A 56 -13.83 -3.74 13.57
C GLY A 56 -12.64 -3.22 12.75
N HIS A 57 -12.24 -1.97 12.95
CA HIS A 57 -11.12 -1.30 12.27
C HIS A 57 -9.85 -1.22 13.15
N SER A 58 -9.65 -2.21 14.02
CA SER A 58 -8.52 -2.25 14.95
C SER A 58 -7.17 -2.20 14.23
N PHE A 59 -7.06 -2.85 13.07
CA PHE A 59 -5.80 -2.90 12.33
C PHE A 59 -5.44 -1.52 11.76
N GLU A 60 -6.38 -0.85 11.12
CA GLU A 60 -6.21 0.50 10.59
C GLU A 60 -5.89 1.47 11.73
N GLY A 61 -6.60 1.37 12.85
CA GLY A 61 -6.32 2.19 14.04
C GLY A 61 -4.90 1.98 14.56
N ASN A 62 -4.44 0.74 14.69
CA ASN A 62 -3.06 0.48 15.12
C ASN A 62 -2.02 1.11 14.19
N ILE A 63 -2.20 0.97 12.88
CA ILE A 63 -1.31 1.55 11.87
C ILE A 63 -1.31 3.08 11.98
N MET A 64 -2.50 3.68 12.06
CA MET A 64 -2.64 5.14 12.14
C MET A 64 -2.05 5.68 13.44
N TYR A 65 -2.28 5.02 14.57
CA TYR A 65 -1.66 5.39 15.85
C TYR A 65 -0.13 5.36 15.76
N LEU A 66 0.43 4.30 15.16
CA LEU A 66 1.87 4.19 14.95
C LEU A 66 2.38 5.38 14.11
N PHE A 67 1.75 5.67 12.96
CA PHE A 67 2.15 6.80 12.12
C PHE A 67 2.04 8.13 12.85
N PHE A 68 0.98 8.33 13.64
CA PHE A 68 0.76 9.60 14.32
C PHE A 68 1.64 9.78 15.55
N SER A 69 2.05 8.68 16.18
CA SER A 69 3.09 8.71 17.21
C SER A 69 4.42 9.27 16.68
N LEU A 70 4.68 9.11 15.37
CA LEU A 70 5.85 9.68 14.71
C LEU A 70 5.82 11.21 14.61
N PHE A 71 4.64 11.86 14.76
CA PHE A 71 4.55 13.34 14.80
C PHE A 71 5.40 13.94 15.91
N LYS A 72 5.51 13.24 17.04
CA LYS A 72 6.31 13.70 18.19
C LYS A 72 7.79 13.84 17.85
N TYR A 73 8.28 13.01 16.91
CA TYR A 73 9.69 12.98 16.52
C TYR A 73 9.98 13.87 15.32
N PHE A 74 9.14 13.83 14.28
CA PHE A 74 9.42 14.49 13.01
C PHE A 74 8.75 15.85 12.83
N LYS A 75 7.75 16.21 13.66
CA LYS A 75 7.10 17.53 13.69
C LYS A 75 6.67 18.02 12.30
N ALA A 76 7.37 19.00 11.74
CA ALA A 76 7.06 19.59 10.44
C ALA A 76 7.24 18.60 9.28
N ASP A 77 8.14 17.63 9.41
CA ASP A 77 8.44 16.66 8.36
C ASP A 77 7.44 15.49 8.31
N THR A 78 6.52 15.40 9.26
CA THR A 78 5.66 14.22 9.37
C THR A 78 4.75 14.03 8.17
N THR A 79 4.22 15.12 7.61
CA THR A 79 3.43 15.04 6.38
C THR A 79 4.27 14.53 5.21
N LEU A 80 5.51 15.00 5.07
CA LEU A 80 6.41 14.54 4.02
C LEU A 80 6.68 13.03 4.15
N ILE A 81 6.99 12.56 5.37
CA ILE A 81 7.20 11.13 5.64
C ILE A 81 5.94 10.33 5.30
N PHE A 82 4.77 10.81 5.69
CA PHE A 82 3.49 10.17 5.40
C PHE A 82 3.25 10.04 3.88
N ASN A 83 3.55 11.09 3.12
CA ASN A 83 3.43 11.09 1.66
C ASN A 83 4.49 10.20 0.98
N ILE A 84 5.71 10.15 1.50
CA ILE A 84 6.75 9.21 1.03
C ILE A 84 6.28 7.77 1.20
N ILE A 85 5.75 7.42 2.38
CA ILE A 85 5.29 6.06 2.66
C ILE A 85 4.10 5.72 1.75
N ARG A 86 3.14 6.62 1.59
CA ARG A 86 2.03 6.47 0.65
C ARG A 86 2.52 6.23 -0.78
N PHE A 87 3.45 7.06 -1.26
CA PHE A 87 4.05 6.95 -2.59
C PHE A 87 4.72 5.57 -2.79
N ILE A 88 5.50 5.12 -1.80
CA ILE A 88 6.15 3.81 -1.82
C ILE A 88 5.10 2.70 -1.94
N PHE A 89 4.07 2.69 -1.09
CA PHE A 89 3.08 1.62 -1.12
C PHE A 89 2.21 1.64 -2.39
N PHE A 90 1.84 2.80 -2.95
CA PHE A 90 1.18 2.86 -4.26
C PHE A 90 2.04 2.25 -5.37
N THR A 91 3.33 2.62 -5.39
CA THR A 91 4.27 2.10 -6.38
C THR A 91 4.43 0.59 -6.24
N LEU A 92 4.59 0.11 -5.01
CA LEU A 92 4.72 -1.31 -4.72
C LEU A 92 3.45 -2.10 -5.08
N ASN A 93 2.26 -1.55 -4.81
CA ASN A 93 1.00 -2.18 -5.19
C ASN A 93 0.89 -2.38 -6.71
N GLY A 94 1.22 -1.36 -7.51
CA GLY A 94 1.21 -1.50 -8.96
C GLY A 94 2.23 -2.52 -9.48
N ILE A 95 3.42 -2.60 -8.86
CA ILE A 95 4.43 -3.61 -9.18
C ILE A 95 3.94 -5.02 -8.81
N LEU A 96 3.28 -5.18 -7.66
CA LEU A 96 2.70 -6.46 -7.23
C LEU A 96 1.58 -6.90 -8.18
N ILE A 97 0.68 -5.99 -8.57
CA ILE A 97 -0.38 -6.26 -9.55
C ILE A 97 0.23 -6.76 -10.86
N TYR A 98 1.20 -6.02 -11.43
CA TYR A 98 1.94 -6.48 -12.60
C TYR A 98 2.52 -7.90 -12.40
N SER A 99 3.15 -8.13 -11.25
CA SER A 99 3.80 -9.41 -10.93
C SER A 99 2.80 -10.56 -10.80
N ILE A 100 1.63 -10.33 -10.19
CA ILE A 100 0.53 -11.29 -10.07
C ILE A 100 0.04 -11.68 -11.46
N PHE A 101 -0.34 -10.68 -12.28
CA PHE A 101 -0.88 -10.93 -13.61
C PHE A 101 0.14 -11.59 -14.54
N LYS A 102 1.41 -11.21 -14.47
CA LYS A 102 2.48 -11.88 -15.21
C LYS A 102 2.64 -13.33 -14.81
N ASN A 103 2.49 -13.62 -13.52
CA ASN A 103 2.56 -14.99 -13.05
C ASN A 103 1.35 -15.81 -13.52
N LEU A 104 0.15 -15.24 -13.56
CA LEU A 104 -1.05 -15.93 -14.04
C LEU A 104 -1.03 -16.09 -15.58
N MET A 105 -0.65 -15.05 -16.31
CA MET A 105 -0.72 -14.95 -17.77
C MET A 105 0.64 -15.17 -18.44
N ARG A 106 1.22 -16.36 -18.25
CA ARG A 106 2.59 -16.74 -18.69
C ARG A 106 2.95 -16.27 -20.11
N THR A 107 2.00 -16.28 -21.06
CA THR A 107 2.23 -15.94 -22.47
C THR A 107 1.88 -14.50 -22.85
N LYS A 108 1.10 -13.77 -22.04
CA LYS A 108 0.61 -12.42 -22.36
C LYS A 108 1.28 -11.35 -21.51
N THR A 109 2.61 -11.23 -21.64
CA THR A 109 3.40 -10.27 -20.84
C THR A 109 2.90 -8.83 -21.02
N ILE A 110 2.59 -8.42 -22.25
CA ILE A 110 2.09 -7.07 -22.57
C ILE A 110 0.81 -6.75 -21.79
N LEU A 111 -0.12 -7.71 -21.67
CA LEU A 111 -1.36 -7.48 -20.94
C LEU A 111 -1.11 -7.22 -19.45
N SER A 112 -0.15 -7.92 -18.85
CA SER A 112 0.25 -7.67 -17.46
C SER A 112 0.87 -6.28 -17.30
N GLU A 113 1.65 -5.81 -18.28
CA GLU A 113 2.23 -4.45 -18.30
C GLU A 113 1.14 -3.38 -18.36
N ILE A 114 0.16 -3.57 -19.26
CA ILE A 114 -0.99 -2.67 -19.38
C ILE A 114 -1.77 -2.61 -18.08
N ILE A 115 -2.06 -3.75 -17.44
CA ILE A 115 -2.81 -3.78 -16.17
C ILE A 115 -2.05 -3.04 -15.06
N GLY A 116 -0.75 -3.27 -14.94
CA GLY A 116 0.08 -2.54 -13.98
C GLY A 116 0.09 -1.03 -14.24
N ALA A 117 0.19 -0.62 -15.51
CA ALA A 117 0.12 0.79 -15.89
C ALA A 117 -1.25 1.42 -15.61
N VAL A 118 -2.35 0.71 -15.93
CA VAL A 118 -3.73 1.14 -15.67
C VAL A 118 -3.95 1.39 -14.18
N TYR A 119 -3.41 0.53 -13.30
CA TYR A 119 -3.47 0.78 -11.86
C TYR A 119 -2.77 2.09 -11.47
N MET A 120 -1.57 2.35 -12.01
CA MET A 120 -0.83 3.59 -11.71
C MET A 120 -1.55 4.85 -12.17
N VAL A 121 -2.23 4.81 -13.31
CA VAL A 121 -2.96 5.98 -13.84
C VAL A 121 -4.41 6.07 -13.36
N SER A 122 -4.89 5.08 -12.60
CA SER A 122 -6.30 4.97 -12.22
C SER A 122 -6.75 6.18 -11.38
N PRO A 123 -7.78 6.93 -11.80
CA PRO A 123 -8.31 8.07 -11.05
C PRO A 123 -8.72 7.72 -9.61
N LEU A 124 -9.24 6.50 -9.40
CA LEU A 124 -9.70 6.05 -8.08
C LEU A 124 -8.56 5.90 -7.08
N VAL A 125 -7.44 5.34 -7.54
CA VAL A 125 -6.23 5.29 -6.71
C VAL A 125 -5.69 6.72 -6.55
N ASN A 126 -5.82 7.56 -7.59
CA ASN A 126 -5.31 8.94 -7.67
C ASN A 126 -6.11 9.97 -6.86
N MET A 127 -7.24 9.55 -6.32
CA MET A 127 -8.10 10.39 -5.49
C MET A 127 -7.65 10.30 -4.04
N LEU A 128 -6.72 11.18 -3.64
CA LEU A 128 -6.10 11.16 -2.30
C LEU A 128 -7.09 11.25 -1.15
N TRP A 129 -8.24 11.86 -1.40
CA TRP A 129 -9.30 12.00 -0.42
C TRP A 129 -9.93 10.67 -0.02
N THR A 130 -9.86 9.66 -0.89
CA THR A 130 -10.50 8.36 -0.68
C THR A 130 -9.51 7.25 -0.30
N VAL A 131 -8.21 7.56 -0.23
CA VAL A 131 -7.17 6.54 -0.08
C VAL A 131 -6.33 6.79 1.18
N GLN A 132 -6.80 6.19 2.27
CA GLN A 132 -6.09 6.13 3.55
C GLN A 132 -4.79 5.32 3.43
N ILE A 133 -3.75 5.74 4.17
CA ILE A 133 -2.46 5.03 4.14
C ILE A 133 -2.59 3.60 4.66
N ALA A 134 -3.40 3.39 5.71
CA ALA A 134 -3.62 2.09 6.32
C ALA A 134 -4.24 1.09 5.32
N ARG A 135 -5.22 1.53 4.53
CA ARG A 135 -5.83 0.72 3.47
C ARG A 135 -4.83 0.37 2.36
N THR A 136 -3.92 1.29 2.05
CA THR A 136 -2.89 1.07 1.02
C THR A 136 -1.87 0.02 1.46
N ILE A 137 -1.50 0.04 2.74
CA ILE A 137 -0.62 -0.97 3.36
C ILE A 137 -1.32 -2.32 3.45
N PHE A 138 -2.60 -2.33 3.83
CA PHE A 138 -3.41 -3.55 3.83
C PHE A 138 -3.47 -4.18 2.43
N LEU A 139 -3.78 -3.36 1.41
CA LEU A 139 -3.80 -3.81 0.01
C LEU A 139 -2.44 -4.40 -0.41
N PHE A 140 -1.33 -3.81 0.03
CA PHE A 140 0.00 -4.35 -0.23
C PHE A 140 0.20 -5.74 0.36
N ALA A 141 -0.13 -5.92 1.65
CA ALA A 141 -0.03 -7.21 2.33
C ALA A 141 -0.90 -8.27 1.62
N PHE A 142 -2.13 -7.90 1.28
CA PHE A 142 -3.08 -8.77 0.57
C PHE A 142 -2.57 -9.16 -0.83
N LEU A 143 -2.08 -8.22 -1.63
CA LEU A 143 -1.50 -8.52 -2.94
C LEU A 143 -0.24 -9.39 -2.83
N LEU A 144 0.58 -9.15 -1.81
CA LEU A 144 1.75 -9.99 -1.55
C LEU A 144 1.35 -11.41 -1.18
N SER A 145 0.32 -11.58 -0.33
CA SER A 145 -0.27 -12.89 -0.03
C SER A 145 -0.73 -13.61 -1.30
N ILE A 146 -1.46 -12.94 -2.19
CA ILE A 146 -1.90 -13.50 -3.46
C ILE A 146 -0.69 -13.94 -4.30
N LEU A 147 0.35 -13.11 -4.42
CA LEU A 147 1.53 -13.43 -5.20
C LEU A 147 2.27 -14.66 -4.64
N LEU A 148 2.40 -14.77 -3.32
CA LEU A 148 3.01 -15.91 -2.64
C LEU A 148 2.17 -17.19 -2.84
N THR A 149 0.85 -17.07 -2.76
CA THR A 149 -0.10 -18.15 -3.03
C THR A 149 0.07 -18.69 -4.46
N ILE A 150 0.12 -17.79 -5.46
CA ILE A 150 0.36 -18.17 -6.86
C ILE A 150 1.73 -18.85 -7.02
N LYS A 151 2.78 -18.34 -6.35
CA LYS A 151 4.11 -18.97 -6.40
C LYS A 151 4.11 -20.34 -5.75
N CYS A 152 3.37 -20.55 -4.67
CA CYS A 152 3.22 -21.84 -4.01
C CYS A 152 2.57 -22.86 -4.94
N PHE A 153 1.43 -22.51 -5.57
CA PHE A 153 0.71 -23.42 -6.48
C PHE A 153 1.44 -23.72 -7.79
N LYS A 154 2.40 -22.89 -8.19
CA LYS A 154 3.22 -23.15 -9.39
C LYS A 154 4.31 -24.19 -9.18
N GLN A 155 4.64 -24.54 -7.94
CA GLN A 155 5.65 -25.53 -7.63
C GLN A 155 5.03 -26.92 -7.60
N GLU A 156 5.78 -27.93 -8.04
CA GLU A 156 5.33 -29.34 -8.01
C GLU A 156 5.15 -29.87 -6.58
N ARG A 157 5.80 -29.22 -5.60
CA ARG A 157 5.68 -29.53 -4.17
C ARG A 157 5.31 -28.27 -3.40
N ILE A 158 4.54 -28.43 -2.32
CA ILE A 158 4.14 -27.32 -1.46
C ILE A 158 5.37 -26.68 -0.84
N ASN A 159 5.55 -25.38 -1.09
CA ASN A 159 6.54 -24.57 -0.40
C ASN A 159 5.93 -24.00 0.88
N TYR A 160 6.19 -24.65 2.01
CA TYR A 160 5.60 -24.26 3.30
C TYR A 160 5.93 -22.83 3.70
N PHE A 161 7.09 -22.30 3.34
CA PHE A 161 7.44 -20.92 3.62
C PHE A 161 6.49 -19.95 2.90
N TYR A 162 6.27 -20.15 1.59
CA TYR A 162 5.32 -19.31 0.84
C TYR A 162 3.88 -19.47 1.32
N TYR A 163 3.46 -20.69 1.63
CA TYR A 163 2.12 -20.98 2.10
C TYR A 163 1.80 -20.34 3.46
N ILE A 164 2.70 -20.51 4.45
CA ILE A 164 2.52 -19.92 5.78
C ILE A 164 2.59 -18.39 5.69
N SER A 165 3.55 -17.86 4.91
CA SER A 165 3.68 -16.41 4.72
C SER A 165 2.45 -15.79 4.05
N SER A 166 1.83 -16.47 3.07
CA SER A 166 0.58 -15.97 2.47
C SER A 166 -0.57 -15.95 3.47
N ILE A 167 -0.68 -16.98 4.32
CA ILE A 167 -1.73 -17.01 5.35
C ILE A 167 -1.55 -15.87 6.36
N ILE A 168 -0.33 -15.64 6.85
CA ILE A 168 -0.05 -14.56 7.82
C ILE A 168 -0.35 -13.17 7.25
N LEU A 169 -0.15 -12.98 5.94
CA LEU A 169 -0.37 -11.71 5.26
C LEU A 169 -1.81 -11.48 4.77
N SER A 170 -2.70 -12.46 4.93
CA SER A 170 -4.12 -12.39 4.52
C SER A 170 -5.00 -11.96 5.67
#